data_AF-A0A8T1XZ71-F1
#
_entry.id   AF-A0A8T1XZ71-F1
#
_cell.length_a   1.000
_cell.length_b   1.000
_cell.length_c   1.000
_cell.angle_alpha   90.00
_cell.angle_beta   90.00
_cell.angle_gamma   90.00
#
_symmetry.space_group_name_H-M   'P 1'
#
loop_
_entity.id
_entity.type
_entity.pdbx_description
1 polymer ?
#
loop_
_entity_poly.entity_id
_entity_poly.type
_entity_poly.pdbx_seq_one_letter_code
_entity_poly.pdbx_strand_id
1 'polypeptide(L)'
;MDRISLLPNDFLLQILSLLPTKDVLATNALSKRWRNLWKLVPKLQYIAEHENAEPWEFFLFVDRSLLLNTAPVLESLHFKFGWKCRDVDIGFWVGIAVRRGLRELNFDYHHMINEPIRLPQSLFTCGTLVVLKLKYVSLVDVRFPVCFLLLKTLHLESVIFLDDESPQKLLSSCPVLEVLDLARADNDNVTSFSVMVPSLQRFIYYGGSGAELVMNTPALKYFKTIDHGSECMIEYLPEVVEAHVEVLCINTDDILRSLASVKRLLLCLPSEPEFPTSSIFHQLKHLEFCTCETLWDYLCLCSNNPRNFDPSSLTRSIMTALSLEILWFIGMNQALFLKR
;
A
#
# COMPACT_ATOMS: atom_id res chain seq x y z
N MET A 1 41.31 -15.27 -0.79
CA MET A 1 40.58 -16.13 0.17
C MET A 1 39.15 -15.68 0.20
N ASP A 2 38.20 -16.61 0.02
CA ASP A 2 36.77 -16.30 0.11
C ASP A 2 36.36 -16.14 1.58
N ARG A 3 36.26 -14.88 2.03
CA ARG A 3 35.92 -14.54 3.42
C ARG A 3 34.45 -14.85 3.75
N ILE A 4 33.58 -14.95 2.74
CA ILE A 4 32.15 -15.24 2.91
C ILE A 4 31.98 -16.72 3.28
N SER A 5 32.81 -17.61 2.72
CA SER A 5 32.80 -19.03 3.05
C SER A 5 33.13 -19.35 4.52
N LEU A 6 33.69 -18.39 5.27
CA LEU A 6 34.01 -18.53 6.70
C LEU A 6 32.84 -18.21 7.63
N LEU A 7 31.76 -17.60 7.12
CA LEU A 7 30.60 -17.25 7.93
C LEU A 7 29.83 -18.51 8.36
N PRO A 8 29.21 -18.54 9.55
CA PRO A 8 28.26 -19.58 9.96
C PRO A 8 27.04 -19.68 9.05
N ASN A 9 26.38 -20.84 9.03
CA ASN A 9 25.21 -21.08 8.17
C ASN A 9 24.08 -20.07 8.42
N ASP A 10 23.83 -19.70 9.68
CA ASP A 10 22.71 -18.80 10.03
C ASP A 10 22.86 -17.42 9.40
N PHE A 11 24.08 -16.87 9.39
CA PHE A 11 24.37 -15.60 8.73
C PHE A 11 24.24 -15.71 7.20
N LEU A 12 24.67 -16.83 6.62
CA LEU A 12 24.49 -17.06 5.19
C LEU A 12 23.01 -17.17 4.81
N LEU A 13 22.20 -17.83 5.63
CA LEU A 13 20.75 -17.90 5.42
C LEU A 13 20.09 -16.53 5.52
N GLN A 14 20.51 -15.68 6.45
CA GLN A 14 20.05 -14.30 6.54
C GLN A 14 20.39 -13.51 5.27
N ILE A 15 21.63 -13.59 4.79
CA ILE A 15 22.06 -12.92 3.55
C ILE A 15 21.24 -13.43 2.35
N LEU A 16 21.11 -14.76 2.21
CA LEU A 16 20.32 -15.37 1.13
C LEU A 16 18.84 -14.98 1.19
N SER A 17 18.29 -14.78 2.39
CA SER A 17 16.89 -14.36 2.57
C SER A 17 16.59 -12.93 2.11
N LEU A 18 17.63 -12.15 1.77
CA LEU A 18 17.50 -10.79 1.22
C LEU A 18 17.51 -10.76 -0.31
N LEU A 19 17.73 -11.91 -0.96
CA LEU A 19 17.90 -12.01 -2.40
C LEU A 19 16.70 -12.70 -3.06
N PRO A 20 16.38 -12.36 -4.32
CA PRO A 20 15.44 -13.13 -5.13
C PRO A 20 15.82 -14.60 -5.20
N THR A 21 14.84 -15.50 -5.20
CA THR A 21 15.09 -16.96 -5.17
C THR A 21 15.90 -17.45 -6.36
N LYS A 22 15.79 -16.77 -7.51
CA LYS A 22 16.62 -17.03 -8.70
C LYS A 22 18.11 -16.84 -8.41
N ASP A 23 18.47 -15.74 -7.75
CA ASP A 23 19.86 -15.42 -7.40
C ASP A 23 20.38 -16.33 -6.30
N VAL A 24 19.53 -16.62 -5.31
CA VAL A 24 19.81 -17.61 -4.27
C VAL A 24 20.17 -18.96 -4.90
N LEU A 25 19.42 -19.41 -5.90
CA LEU A 25 19.68 -20.67 -6.60
C LEU A 25 20.94 -20.62 -7.48
N ALA A 26 21.31 -19.46 -8.01
CA ALA A 26 22.57 -19.29 -8.74
C ALA A 26 23.79 -19.52 -7.83
N THR A 27 23.68 -19.24 -6.52
CA THR A 27 24.76 -19.50 -5.56
C THR A 27 25.13 -20.98 -5.43
N ASN A 28 24.28 -21.90 -5.92
CA ASN A 28 24.55 -23.35 -5.92
C ASN A 28 25.80 -23.75 -6.71
N ALA A 29 26.25 -22.89 -7.64
CA ALA A 29 27.47 -23.08 -8.39
C ALA A 29 28.74 -22.81 -7.57
N LEU A 30 28.65 -22.08 -6.44
CA LEU A 30 29.81 -21.64 -5.67
C LEU A 30 30.48 -22.80 -4.92
N SER A 31 29.71 -23.64 -4.22
CA SER A 31 30.25 -24.83 -3.55
C SER A 31 29.16 -25.83 -3.15
N LYS A 32 29.57 -27.03 -2.72
CA LYS A 32 28.66 -28.05 -2.15
C LYS A 32 27.87 -27.53 -0.95
N ARG A 33 28.44 -26.59 -0.18
CA ARG A 33 27.78 -25.98 0.99
C ARG A 33 26.60 -25.12 0.54
N TRP A 34 26.80 -24.20 -0.40
CA TRP A 34 25.76 -23.33 -0.94
C TRP A 34 24.63 -24.11 -1.62
N ARG A 35 24.97 -25.20 -2.32
CA ARG A 35 24.00 -26.13 -2.93
C ARG A 35 22.97 -26.70 -1.94
N ASN A 36 23.31 -26.80 -0.66
CA ASN A 36 22.40 -27.28 0.38
C ASN A 36 21.76 -26.13 1.17
N LEU A 37 22.46 -25.01 1.34
CA LEU A 37 21.98 -23.87 2.12
C LEU A 37 20.72 -23.25 1.55
N TRP A 38 20.63 -23.09 0.22
CA TRP A 38 19.44 -22.48 -0.38
C TRP A 38 18.13 -23.19 -0.01
N LYS A 39 18.19 -24.53 0.19
CA LYS A 39 17.01 -25.33 0.55
C LYS A 39 16.48 -25.00 1.94
N LEU A 40 17.31 -24.39 2.79
CA LEU A 40 16.96 -24.00 4.15
C LEU A 40 16.55 -22.52 4.25
N VAL A 41 16.53 -21.79 3.13
CA VAL A 41 16.13 -20.38 3.13
C VAL A 41 14.62 -20.29 3.41
N PRO A 42 14.19 -19.57 4.46
CA PRO A 42 12.79 -19.49 4.87
C PRO A 42 12.00 -18.40 4.13
N LYS A 43 12.67 -17.51 3.39
CA LYS A 43 12.06 -16.40 2.63
C LYS A 43 12.26 -16.63 1.15
N LEU A 44 11.16 -16.79 0.41
CA LEU A 44 11.20 -17.05 -1.03
C LEU A 44 10.56 -15.89 -1.78
N GLN A 45 11.23 -15.44 -2.83
CA GLN A 45 10.84 -14.31 -3.65
C GLN A 45 10.96 -14.67 -5.12
N TYR A 46 9.81 -14.68 -5.79
CA TYR A 46 9.64 -15.06 -7.19
C TYR A 46 9.17 -13.83 -7.97
N ILE A 47 10.12 -13.20 -8.67
CA ILE A 47 9.87 -12.02 -9.50
C ILE A 47 10.02 -12.40 -10.96
N ALA A 48 8.98 -12.14 -11.75
CA ALA A 48 9.04 -12.20 -13.21
C ALA A 48 9.49 -10.83 -13.74
N GLU A 49 10.75 -10.73 -14.16
CA GLU A 49 11.38 -9.46 -14.58
C GLU A 49 11.36 -9.21 -16.10
N HIS A 50 11.03 -10.20 -16.92
CA HIS A 50 11.22 -10.13 -18.37
C HIS A 50 10.03 -10.67 -19.13
N GLU A 51 9.28 -9.82 -19.82
CA GLU A 51 8.13 -10.23 -20.66
C GLU A 51 8.52 -11.18 -21.81
N ASN A 52 9.80 -11.19 -22.20
CA ASN A 52 10.33 -11.95 -23.34
C ASN A 52 10.70 -13.41 -23.03
N ALA A 53 10.68 -13.83 -21.76
CA ALA A 53 10.92 -15.22 -21.39
C ALA A 53 9.60 -16.02 -21.45
N GLU A 54 9.70 -17.31 -21.74
CA GLU A 54 8.53 -18.17 -21.77
C GLU A 54 7.94 -18.35 -20.36
N PRO A 55 6.66 -17.99 -20.10
CA PRO A 55 6.08 -18.01 -18.75
C PRO A 55 6.15 -19.39 -18.07
N TRP A 56 6.06 -20.47 -18.85
CA TRP A 56 6.05 -21.83 -18.34
C TRP A 56 7.37 -22.25 -17.68
N GLU A 57 8.52 -21.74 -18.15
CA GLU A 57 9.82 -22.04 -17.55
C GLU A 57 9.91 -21.46 -16.14
N PHE A 58 9.37 -20.26 -15.97
CA PHE A 58 9.30 -19.60 -14.67
C PHE A 58 8.35 -20.33 -13.72
N PHE A 59 7.16 -20.74 -14.17
CA PHE A 59 6.25 -21.52 -13.32
C PHE A 59 6.85 -22.87 -12.91
N LEU A 60 7.52 -23.56 -13.84
CA LEU A 60 8.25 -24.80 -13.54
C LEU A 60 9.39 -24.56 -12.53
N PHE A 61 10.07 -23.42 -12.62
CA PHE A 61 11.06 -22.99 -11.65
C PHE A 61 10.45 -22.76 -10.26
N VAL A 62 9.31 -22.08 -10.16
CA VAL A 62 8.57 -21.87 -8.90
C VAL A 62 8.19 -23.23 -8.30
N ASP A 63 7.56 -24.11 -9.08
CA ASP A 63 7.18 -25.47 -8.66
C ASP A 63 8.36 -26.24 -8.07
N ARG A 64 9.44 -26.37 -8.86
CA ARG A 64 10.61 -27.17 -8.47
C ARG A 64 11.30 -26.59 -7.26
N SER A 65 11.46 -25.26 -7.20
CA SER A 65 12.16 -24.61 -6.10
C SER A 65 11.37 -24.69 -4.79
N LEU A 66 10.03 -24.52 -4.82
CA LEU A 66 9.18 -24.70 -3.65
C LEU A 66 9.20 -26.13 -3.13
N LEU A 67 9.15 -27.13 -4.03
CA LEU A 67 9.19 -28.54 -3.67
C LEU A 67 10.55 -28.99 -3.10
N LEU A 68 11.64 -28.42 -3.61
CA LEU A 68 13.00 -28.74 -3.17
C LEU A 68 13.43 -27.95 -1.93
N ASN A 69 12.73 -26.88 -1.58
CA ASN A 69 12.99 -26.12 -0.37
C ASN A 69 12.49 -26.89 0.86
N THR A 70 13.39 -27.18 1.79
CA THR A 70 13.17 -28.01 2.98
C THR A 70 13.25 -27.22 4.29
N ALA A 71 13.14 -25.89 4.26
CA ALA A 71 13.11 -25.09 5.48
C ALA A 71 11.94 -25.55 6.40
N PRO A 72 12.13 -25.67 7.72
CA PRO A 72 11.07 -26.14 8.61
C PRO A 72 9.84 -25.22 8.61
N VAL A 73 10.06 -23.91 8.42
CA VAL A 73 9.04 -22.88 8.30
C VAL A 73 9.29 -22.11 7.01
N LEU A 74 8.24 -21.85 6.24
CA LEU A 74 8.30 -20.89 5.14
C LEU A 74 7.78 -19.55 5.66
N GLU A 75 8.68 -18.69 6.12
CA GLU A 75 8.33 -17.46 6.83
C GLU A 75 7.67 -16.45 5.90
N SER A 76 8.22 -16.26 4.70
CA SER A 76 7.78 -15.25 3.75
C SER A 76 7.73 -15.81 2.33
N LEU A 77 6.66 -15.48 1.61
CA LEU A 77 6.49 -15.81 0.21
C LEU A 77 6.06 -14.55 -0.55
N HIS A 78 6.85 -14.18 -1.54
CA HIS A 78 6.60 -13.03 -2.39
C HIS A 78 6.50 -13.47 -3.85
N PHE A 79 5.36 -13.16 -4.46
CA PHE A 79 5.12 -13.30 -5.88
C PHE A 79 4.98 -11.93 -6.53
N LYS A 80 5.72 -11.71 -7.61
CA LYS A 80 5.53 -10.58 -8.51
C LYS A 80 5.47 -11.10 -9.94
N PHE A 81 4.27 -11.13 -10.50
CA PHE A 81 4.01 -11.69 -11.83
C PHE A 81 3.60 -10.60 -12.82
N GLY A 82 4.25 -10.60 -13.98
CA GLY A 82 3.83 -9.85 -15.17
C GLY A 82 3.06 -10.69 -16.19
N TRP A 83 2.84 -11.98 -15.91
CA TRP A 83 2.19 -12.92 -16.84
C TRP A 83 0.94 -13.56 -16.23
N LYS A 84 0.07 -14.07 -17.10
CA LYS A 84 -1.08 -14.87 -16.70
C LYS A 84 -0.64 -16.14 -15.96
N CYS A 85 -1.10 -16.27 -14.72
CA CYS A 85 -0.94 -17.48 -13.91
C CYS A 85 -2.29 -18.17 -13.72
N ARG A 86 -2.31 -19.49 -13.50
CA ARG A 86 -3.57 -20.22 -13.26
C ARG A 86 -3.85 -20.24 -11.76
N ASP A 87 -5.12 -20.09 -11.38
CA ASP A 87 -5.59 -20.20 -10.00
C ASP A 87 -5.13 -21.50 -9.32
N VAL A 88 -5.03 -22.61 -10.09
CA VAL A 88 -4.56 -23.91 -9.61
C VAL A 88 -3.10 -23.88 -9.15
N ASP A 89 -2.23 -23.19 -9.89
CA ASP A 89 -0.80 -23.11 -9.58
C ASP A 89 -0.59 -22.25 -8.32
N ILE A 90 -1.28 -21.11 -8.23
CA ILE A 90 -1.29 -20.26 -7.03
C ILE A 90 -1.82 -21.01 -5.82
N GLY A 91 -2.93 -21.72 -6.00
CA GLY A 91 -3.55 -22.55 -4.96
C GLY A 91 -2.57 -23.59 -4.42
N PHE A 92 -1.81 -24.23 -5.31
CA PHE A 92 -0.79 -25.19 -4.94
C PHE A 92 0.37 -24.53 -4.16
N TRP A 93 0.94 -23.44 -4.67
CA TRP A 93 2.09 -22.76 -4.04
C TRP A 93 1.75 -22.18 -2.67
N VAL A 94 0.66 -21.41 -2.59
CA VAL A 94 0.19 -20.82 -1.33
C VAL A 94 -0.24 -21.92 -0.36
N GLY A 95 -0.82 -23.02 -0.85
CA GLY A 95 -1.16 -24.18 -0.02
C GLY A 95 0.05 -24.88 0.61
N ILE A 96 1.20 -24.94 -0.07
CA ILE A 96 2.47 -25.41 0.53
C ILE A 96 2.91 -24.44 1.62
N ALA A 97 2.88 -23.14 1.33
CA ALA A 97 3.34 -22.10 2.23
C ALA A 97 2.54 -22.06 3.54
N VAL A 98 1.21 -22.04 3.46
CA VAL A 98 0.30 -22.03 4.60
C VAL A 98 0.55 -23.25 5.50
N ARG A 99 0.70 -24.45 4.92
CA ARG A 99 1.00 -25.68 5.68
C ARG A 99 2.35 -25.64 6.41
N ARG A 100 3.25 -24.77 5.97
CA ARG A 100 4.60 -24.57 6.56
C ARG A 100 4.66 -23.34 7.46
N GLY A 101 3.51 -22.81 7.90
CA GLY A 101 3.44 -21.73 8.87
C GLY A 101 3.79 -20.35 8.31
N LEU A 102 3.26 -20.04 7.12
CA LEU A 102 3.43 -18.76 6.44
C LEU A 102 3.10 -17.57 7.35
N ARG A 103 4.00 -16.59 7.42
CA ARG A 103 3.84 -15.37 8.22
C ARG A 103 3.66 -14.12 7.37
N GLU A 104 4.30 -14.08 6.20
CA GLU A 104 4.17 -12.97 5.26
C GLU A 104 3.84 -13.49 3.87
N LEU A 105 2.75 -13.00 3.30
CA LEU A 105 2.44 -13.17 1.88
C LEU A 105 2.42 -11.80 1.21
N ASN A 106 3.20 -11.66 0.14
CA ASN A 106 3.10 -10.55 -0.78
C ASN A 106 2.76 -11.08 -2.19
N PHE A 107 1.61 -10.68 -2.71
CA PHE A 107 1.12 -11.10 -4.01
C PHE A 107 0.88 -9.88 -4.89
N ASP A 108 1.75 -9.69 -5.87
CA ASP A 108 1.72 -8.59 -6.84
C ASP A 108 1.47 -9.14 -8.24
N TYR A 109 0.25 -8.94 -8.75
CA TYR A 109 -0.20 -9.47 -10.03
C TYR A 109 -0.43 -8.35 -11.06
N HIS A 110 0.62 -7.92 -11.75
CA HIS A 110 0.53 -6.77 -12.65
C HIS A 110 -0.01 -7.12 -14.06
N HIS A 111 -0.51 -8.33 -14.28
CA HIS A 111 -0.99 -8.78 -15.59
C HIS A 111 -2.46 -8.44 -15.81
N MET A 112 -2.72 -7.49 -16.73
CA MET A 112 -4.02 -7.09 -17.29
C MET A 112 -5.21 -7.14 -16.31
N ILE A 113 -5.58 -5.94 -15.83
CA ILE A 113 -6.64 -5.63 -14.84
C ILE A 113 -7.96 -6.42 -15.04
N ASN A 114 -8.27 -6.86 -16.26
CA ASN A 114 -9.54 -7.49 -16.62
C ASN A 114 -9.69 -8.97 -16.17
N GLU A 115 -8.61 -9.66 -15.80
CA GLU A 115 -8.65 -11.06 -15.35
C GLU A 115 -7.90 -11.25 -14.02
N PRO A 116 -8.49 -10.83 -12.89
CA PRO A 116 -7.86 -10.95 -11.58
C PRO A 116 -7.69 -12.41 -11.18
N ILE A 117 -6.58 -12.72 -10.51
CA ILE A 117 -6.27 -14.05 -10.02
C ILE A 117 -7.08 -14.39 -8.75
N ARG A 118 -7.51 -15.66 -8.61
CA ARG A 118 -8.16 -16.14 -7.39
C ARG A 118 -7.16 -16.73 -6.42
N LEU A 119 -7.34 -16.41 -5.14
CA LEU A 119 -6.52 -16.95 -4.06
C LEU A 119 -7.20 -18.17 -3.40
N PRO A 120 -6.44 -19.16 -2.92
CA PRO A 120 -7.03 -20.35 -2.29
C PRO A 120 -7.65 -20.03 -0.94
N GLN A 121 -8.75 -20.71 -0.60
CA GLN A 121 -9.42 -20.56 0.70
C GLN A 121 -8.49 -20.81 1.91
N SER A 122 -7.49 -21.69 1.77
CA SER A 122 -6.52 -22.01 2.83
C SER A 122 -5.74 -20.79 3.32
N LEU A 123 -5.53 -19.79 2.46
CA LEU A 123 -4.88 -18.52 2.84
C LEU A 123 -5.69 -17.78 3.90
N PHE A 124 -7.02 -17.72 3.73
CA PHE A 124 -7.93 -16.98 4.58
C PHE A 124 -8.24 -17.65 5.92
N THR A 125 -7.72 -18.86 6.11
CA THR A 125 -7.76 -19.60 7.39
C THR A 125 -6.36 -19.75 8.01
N CYS A 126 -5.36 -19.04 7.49
CA CYS A 126 -3.98 -19.15 7.93
C CYS A 126 -3.77 -18.42 9.27
N GLY A 127 -3.80 -19.18 10.38
CA GLY A 127 -3.63 -18.63 11.73
C GLY A 127 -2.23 -18.09 12.07
N THR A 128 -1.24 -18.31 11.21
CA THR A 128 0.15 -17.83 11.42
C THR A 128 0.47 -16.54 10.69
N LEU A 129 -0.44 -16.05 9.84
CA LEU A 129 -0.20 -14.91 8.96
C LEU A 129 -0.18 -13.59 9.75
N VAL A 130 0.88 -12.82 9.57
CA VAL A 130 1.14 -11.52 10.23
C VAL A 130 1.06 -10.37 9.24
N VAL A 131 1.52 -10.60 8.00
CA VAL A 131 1.54 -9.61 6.92
C VAL A 131 0.89 -10.21 5.67
N LEU A 132 -0.10 -9.51 5.14
CA LEU A 132 -0.79 -9.87 3.91
C LEU A 132 -0.82 -8.66 2.97
N LYS A 133 -0.19 -8.78 1.81
CA LYS A 133 -0.19 -7.75 0.77
C LYS A 133 -0.73 -8.35 -0.50
N LEU A 134 -1.86 -7.81 -0.97
CA LEU A 134 -2.57 -8.29 -2.14
C LEU A 134 -2.73 -7.14 -3.13
N LYS A 135 -2.24 -7.33 -4.34
CA LYS A 135 -2.37 -6.37 -5.44
C LYS A 135 -2.99 -7.05 -6.65
N TYR A 136 -4.05 -6.46 -7.20
CA TYR A 136 -4.72 -6.90 -8.42
C TYR A 136 -5.25 -8.34 -8.35
N VAL A 137 -5.91 -8.68 -7.24
CA VAL A 137 -6.48 -10.03 -7.00
C VAL A 137 -8.00 -9.98 -6.84
N SER A 138 -8.66 -11.12 -7.05
CA SER A 138 -10.09 -11.29 -6.81
C SER A 138 -10.35 -12.09 -5.54
N LEU A 139 -11.20 -11.53 -4.68
CA LEU A 139 -11.71 -12.16 -3.46
C LEU A 139 -13.19 -12.56 -3.58
N VAL A 140 -13.75 -12.55 -4.79
CA VAL A 140 -15.17 -12.87 -5.06
C VAL A 140 -15.56 -14.27 -4.55
N ASP A 141 -14.65 -15.24 -4.66
CA ASP A 141 -14.90 -16.64 -4.27
C ASP A 141 -14.52 -16.96 -2.82
N VAL A 142 -14.14 -15.96 -2.02
CA VAL A 142 -13.77 -16.16 -0.62
C VAL A 142 -15.01 -16.48 0.20
N ARG A 143 -14.99 -17.63 0.87
CA ARG A 143 -16.05 -18.04 1.79
C ARG A 143 -15.75 -17.56 3.20
N PHE A 144 -16.70 -16.83 3.79
CA PHE A 144 -16.66 -16.39 5.18
C PHE A 144 -17.33 -17.44 6.10
N PRO A 145 -16.90 -17.56 7.39
CA PRO A 145 -15.92 -16.71 8.07
C PRO A 145 -14.46 -17.02 7.69
N VAL A 146 -13.64 -15.97 7.67
CA VAL A 146 -12.18 -16.03 7.53
C VAL A 146 -11.53 -15.75 8.89
N CYS A 147 -10.27 -16.13 9.08
CA CYS A 147 -9.61 -16.07 10.38
C CYS A 147 -8.16 -15.60 10.27
N PHE A 148 -7.90 -14.38 10.74
CA PHE A 148 -6.60 -13.72 10.72
C PHE A 148 -6.18 -13.24 12.12
N LEU A 149 -5.98 -14.19 13.05
CA LEU A 149 -5.75 -13.91 14.47
C LEU A 149 -4.46 -13.13 14.78
N LEU A 150 -3.45 -13.22 13.90
CA LEU A 150 -2.13 -12.61 14.10
C LEU A 150 -1.83 -11.49 13.08
N LEU A 151 -2.77 -11.17 12.20
CA LEU A 151 -2.54 -10.24 11.10
C LEU A 151 -2.45 -8.80 11.62
N LYS A 152 -1.25 -8.23 11.52
CA LYS A 152 -0.94 -6.86 11.94
C LYS A 152 -0.92 -5.89 10.77
N THR A 153 -0.65 -6.38 9.57
CA THR A 153 -0.44 -5.54 8.39
C THR A 153 -1.19 -6.11 7.20
N LEU A 154 -2.11 -5.30 6.67
CA LEU A 154 -2.92 -5.62 5.51
C LEU A 154 -2.73 -4.55 4.44
N HIS A 155 -2.33 -4.96 3.25
CA HIS A 155 -2.26 -4.08 2.08
C HIS A 155 -3.18 -4.63 0.99
N LEU A 156 -4.05 -3.78 0.47
CA LEU A 156 -5.03 -4.09 -0.54
C LEU A 156 -4.91 -3.04 -1.65
N GLU A 157 -4.48 -3.45 -2.83
CA GLU A 157 -4.36 -2.57 -4.00
C GLU A 157 -5.17 -3.17 -5.15
N SER A 158 -6.16 -2.44 -5.65
CA SER A 158 -7.03 -2.88 -6.76
C SER A 158 -7.60 -4.30 -6.55
N VAL A 159 -8.15 -4.54 -5.36
CA VAL A 159 -8.72 -5.84 -4.98
C VAL A 159 -10.22 -5.87 -5.28
N ILE A 160 -10.67 -6.91 -5.99
CA ILE A 160 -12.08 -7.07 -6.37
C ILE A 160 -12.81 -7.90 -5.30
N PHE A 161 -13.92 -7.40 -4.80
CA PHE A 161 -14.75 -8.04 -3.77
C PHE A 161 -16.05 -8.63 -4.35
N LEU A 162 -16.71 -9.51 -3.61
CA LEU A 162 -18.02 -10.06 -4.02
C LEU A 162 -19.13 -9.00 -3.96
N ASP A 163 -19.14 -8.19 -2.91
CA ASP A 163 -20.15 -7.20 -2.58
C ASP A 163 -19.55 -6.11 -1.66
N ASP A 164 -20.35 -5.07 -1.35
CA ASP A 164 -19.97 -3.98 -0.44
C ASP A 164 -19.77 -4.44 1.02
N GLU A 165 -20.33 -5.60 1.40
CA GLU A 165 -20.20 -6.14 2.77
C GLU A 165 -18.89 -6.92 2.98
N SER A 166 -18.33 -7.49 1.92
CA SER A 166 -17.16 -8.37 1.95
C SER A 166 -15.90 -7.72 2.52
N PRO A 167 -15.55 -6.46 2.18
CA PRO A 167 -14.44 -5.77 2.82
C PRO A 167 -14.61 -5.63 4.33
N GLN A 168 -15.81 -5.29 4.79
CA GLN A 168 -16.09 -5.14 6.23
C GLN A 168 -15.97 -6.50 6.94
N LYS A 169 -16.49 -7.57 6.35
CA LYS A 169 -16.33 -8.94 6.85
C LYS A 169 -14.85 -9.31 6.95
N LEU A 170 -14.04 -9.00 5.95
CA LEU A 170 -12.58 -9.24 5.95
C LEU A 170 -11.88 -8.50 7.10
N LEU A 171 -12.16 -7.20 7.27
CA LEU A 171 -11.56 -6.39 8.33
C LEU A 171 -11.98 -6.84 9.73
N SER A 172 -13.26 -7.21 9.92
CA SER A 172 -13.76 -7.70 11.20
C SER A 172 -13.09 -9.01 11.66
N SER A 173 -12.54 -9.79 10.71
CA SER A 173 -11.77 -11.01 10.98
C SER A 173 -10.30 -10.77 11.38
N CYS A 174 -9.87 -9.51 11.51
CA CYS A 174 -8.49 -9.10 11.80
C CYS A 174 -8.39 -8.33 13.14
N PRO A 175 -8.48 -9.01 14.30
CA PRO A 175 -8.65 -8.36 15.61
C PRO A 175 -7.43 -7.58 16.12
N VAL A 176 -6.25 -7.81 15.54
CA VAL A 176 -4.97 -7.19 15.95
C VAL A 176 -4.34 -6.35 14.84
N LEU A 177 -5.15 -5.92 13.85
CA LEU A 177 -4.67 -5.16 12.71
C LEU A 177 -4.17 -3.78 13.14
N GLU A 178 -2.90 -3.49 12.88
CA GLU A 178 -2.22 -2.23 13.26
C GLU A 178 -2.00 -1.31 12.05
N VAL A 179 -1.79 -1.88 10.86
CA VAL A 179 -1.47 -1.16 9.62
C VAL A 179 -2.40 -1.60 8.50
N LEU A 180 -3.09 -0.64 7.88
CA LEU A 180 -3.89 -0.83 6.68
C LEU A 180 -3.36 0.11 5.58
N ASP A 181 -3.15 -0.45 4.39
CA ASP A 181 -2.81 0.27 3.18
C ASP A 181 -3.83 -0.12 2.11
N LEU A 182 -4.61 0.85 1.64
CA LEU A 182 -5.74 0.63 0.76
C LEU A 182 -5.62 1.53 -0.45
N ALA A 183 -5.44 0.94 -1.63
CA ALA A 183 -5.46 1.64 -2.90
C ALA A 183 -6.60 1.10 -3.77
N ARG A 184 -7.60 1.95 -4.03
CA ARG A 184 -8.79 1.62 -4.82
C ARG A 184 -8.58 2.05 -6.27
N ALA A 185 -9.10 1.27 -7.21
CA ALA A 185 -9.08 1.63 -8.63
C ALA A 185 -10.26 2.55 -8.98
N ASP A 186 -10.17 3.32 -10.07
CA ASP A 186 -11.26 4.23 -10.49
C ASP A 186 -12.57 3.50 -10.85
N ASN A 187 -12.47 2.24 -11.29
CA ASN A 187 -13.62 1.39 -11.60
C ASN A 187 -13.77 0.28 -10.56
N ASP A 188 -13.52 0.60 -9.28
CA ASP A 188 -13.72 -0.35 -8.18
C ASP A 188 -15.19 -0.81 -8.12
N ASN A 189 -15.37 -2.09 -7.82
CA ASN A 189 -16.69 -2.71 -7.74
C ASN A 189 -17.39 -2.45 -6.41
N VAL A 190 -16.64 -2.00 -5.39
CA VAL A 190 -17.20 -1.58 -4.10
C VAL A 190 -17.61 -0.12 -4.21
N THR A 191 -18.77 0.26 -3.70
CA THR A 191 -19.18 1.68 -3.69
C THR A 191 -18.61 2.40 -2.46
N SER A 192 -18.95 1.87 -1.29
CA SER A 192 -18.56 2.40 0.01
C SER A 192 -17.66 1.43 0.76
N PHE A 193 -16.51 1.91 1.24
CA PHE A 193 -15.56 1.10 1.99
C PHE A 193 -15.57 1.48 3.47
N SER A 194 -16.07 0.59 4.32
CA SER A 194 -16.18 0.83 5.77
C SER A 194 -15.00 0.24 6.56
N VAL A 195 -14.24 1.10 7.23
CA VAL A 195 -13.09 0.75 8.08
C VAL A 195 -13.45 0.88 9.56
N MET A 196 -13.96 -0.21 10.14
CA MET A 196 -14.34 -0.30 11.56
C MET A 196 -13.35 -1.16 12.35
N VAL A 197 -12.11 -0.66 12.50
CA VAL A 197 -10.98 -1.42 13.08
C VAL A 197 -10.42 -0.71 14.33
N PRO A 198 -10.81 -1.12 15.55
CA PRO A 198 -10.40 -0.43 16.77
C PRO A 198 -8.90 -0.48 17.06
N SER A 199 -8.18 -1.49 16.57
CA SER A 199 -6.73 -1.66 16.78
C SER A 199 -5.85 -0.88 15.80
N LEU A 200 -6.45 -0.27 14.77
CA LEU A 200 -5.72 0.33 13.66
C LEU A 200 -4.94 1.56 14.11
N GLN A 201 -3.64 1.60 13.83
CA GLN A 201 -2.75 2.70 14.22
C GLN A 201 -2.25 3.51 13.03
N ARG A 202 -2.08 2.86 11.88
CA ARG A 202 -1.62 3.48 10.64
C ARG A 202 -2.55 3.12 9.50
N PHE A 203 -3.06 4.14 8.83
CA PHE A 203 -3.90 3.96 7.64
C PHE A 203 -3.35 4.80 6.48
N ILE A 204 -3.13 4.16 5.34
CA ILE A 204 -2.80 4.81 4.08
C ILE A 204 -3.94 4.49 3.11
N TYR A 205 -4.49 5.53 2.50
CA TYR A 205 -5.61 5.44 1.58
C TYR A 205 -5.28 6.15 0.27
N TYR A 206 -5.54 5.48 -0.84
CA TYR A 206 -5.51 6.04 -2.19
C TYR A 206 -6.90 5.79 -2.79
N GLY A 207 -7.69 6.86 -2.91
CA GLY A 207 -9.07 6.78 -3.38
C GLY A 207 -9.17 6.75 -4.90
N GLY A 208 -10.12 5.97 -5.42
CA GLY A 208 -10.55 6.06 -6.83
C GLY A 208 -11.71 7.05 -6.99
N SER A 209 -12.00 7.46 -8.22
CA SER A 209 -13.14 8.35 -8.51
C SER A 209 -14.48 7.80 -7.99
N GLY A 210 -15.25 8.60 -7.24
CA GLY A 210 -16.59 8.24 -6.73
C GLY A 210 -16.61 7.23 -5.57
N ALA A 211 -15.46 6.99 -4.92
CA ALA A 211 -15.32 6.02 -3.85
C ALA A 211 -15.62 6.63 -2.46
N GLU A 212 -16.66 6.13 -1.78
CA GLU A 212 -16.95 6.54 -0.40
C GLU A 212 -16.05 5.77 0.60
N LEU A 213 -15.58 6.46 1.64
CA LEU A 213 -14.77 5.89 2.72
C LEU A 213 -15.35 6.27 4.09
N VAL A 214 -15.95 5.30 4.77
CA VAL A 214 -16.46 5.47 6.13
C VAL A 214 -15.46 4.87 7.11
N MET A 215 -15.07 5.61 8.16
CA MET A 215 -14.09 5.13 9.12
C MET A 215 -14.46 5.38 10.57
N ASN A 216 -14.21 4.39 11.42
CA ASN A 216 -14.25 4.50 12.88
C ASN A 216 -13.12 3.67 13.48
N THR A 217 -11.97 4.32 13.69
CA THR A 217 -10.72 3.68 14.11
C THR A 217 -10.07 4.48 15.25
N PRO A 218 -10.60 4.41 16.48
CA PRO A 218 -10.24 5.31 17.59
C PRO A 218 -8.76 5.30 17.98
N ALA A 219 -8.01 4.25 17.66
CA ALA A 219 -6.57 4.15 17.95
C ALA A 219 -5.67 4.73 16.85
N LEU A 220 -6.23 5.35 15.80
CA LEU A 220 -5.48 5.82 14.64
C LEU A 220 -4.52 6.96 15.02
N LYS A 221 -3.23 6.75 14.73
CA LYS A 221 -2.15 7.71 15.00
C LYS A 221 -1.66 8.40 13.75
N TYR A 222 -1.61 7.66 12.64
CA TYR A 222 -1.14 8.14 11.35
C TYR A 222 -2.18 7.87 10.27
N PHE A 223 -2.57 8.92 9.57
CA PHE A 223 -3.43 8.83 8.39
C PHE A 223 -2.71 9.45 7.19
N LYS A 224 -2.63 8.73 6.07
CA LYS A 224 -2.23 9.29 4.78
C LYS A 224 -3.34 9.10 3.78
N THR A 225 -3.72 10.15 3.06
CA THR A 225 -4.66 10.05 1.94
C THR A 225 -4.12 10.75 0.70
N ILE A 226 -4.34 10.14 -0.47
CA ILE A 226 -4.24 10.79 -1.79
C ILE A 226 -5.61 10.69 -2.45
N ASP A 227 -6.23 11.84 -2.72
CA ASP A 227 -7.55 11.91 -3.36
C ASP A 227 -7.43 12.39 -4.82
N HIS A 228 -7.96 11.57 -5.74
CA HIS A 228 -7.99 11.80 -7.18
C HIS A 228 -9.28 12.48 -7.68
N GLY A 229 -10.24 12.78 -6.80
CA GLY A 229 -11.40 13.60 -7.11
C GLY A 229 -12.65 12.83 -7.51
N SER A 230 -13.54 12.64 -6.56
CA SER A 230 -14.91 13.17 -6.49
C SER A 230 -15.61 12.44 -5.33
N GLU A 231 -16.02 13.20 -4.32
CA GLU A 231 -16.79 12.75 -3.15
C GLU A 231 -16.08 11.81 -2.16
N CYS A 232 -14.85 12.13 -1.73
CA CYS A 232 -14.28 11.48 -0.55
C CYS A 232 -14.93 12.03 0.73
N MET A 233 -16.09 11.48 1.13
CA MET A 233 -16.74 11.80 2.40
C MET A 233 -16.10 11.02 3.55
N ILE A 234 -15.15 11.63 4.25
CA ILE A 234 -14.60 11.07 5.49
C ILE A 234 -15.50 11.51 6.65
N GLU A 235 -16.52 10.72 7.03
CA GLU A 235 -17.52 11.20 8.01
C GLU A 235 -16.96 11.51 9.41
N TYR A 236 -15.93 10.79 9.86
CA TYR A 236 -15.40 10.97 11.21
C TYR A 236 -13.95 10.49 11.35
N LEU A 237 -13.03 11.40 11.62
CA LEU A 237 -11.68 11.04 12.06
C LEU A 237 -11.59 11.21 13.58
N PRO A 238 -11.14 10.19 14.34
CA PRO A 238 -10.86 10.33 15.76
C PRO A 238 -9.66 11.28 16.00
N GLU A 239 -9.21 11.48 17.24
CA GLU A 239 -8.08 12.37 17.60
C GLU A 239 -6.73 11.92 16.99
N VAL A 240 -6.59 12.03 15.67
CA VAL A 240 -5.41 11.60 14.92
C VAL A 240 -4.22 12.49 15.30
N VAL A 241 -3.11 11.84 15.67
CA VAL A 241 -1.89 12.54 16.09
C VAL A 241 -1.18 13.19 14.90
N GLU A 242 -1.18 12.53 13.75
CA GLU A 242 -0.51 12.98 12.54
C GLU A 242 -1.31 12.57 11.30
N ALA A 243 -1.66 13.54 10.47
CA ALA A 243 -2.32 13.30 9.20
C ALA A 243 -1.51 13.93 8.07
N HIS A 244 -1.25 13.16 7.02
CA HIS A 244 -0.65 13.62 5.79
C HIS A 244 -1.69 13.53 4.68
N VAL A 245 -2.06 14.65 4.10
CA VAL A 245 -3.17 14.75 3.16
C VAL A 245 -2.62 15.35 1.89
N GLU A 246 -2.50 14.53 0.86
CA GLU A 246 -2.14 14.98 -0.49
C GLU A 246 -3.45 15.17 -1.26
N VAL A 247 -3.82 16.42 -1.55
CA VAL A 247 -5.07 16.73 -2.26
C VAL A 247 -4.76 17.08 -3.70
N LEU A 248 -5.28 16.29 -4.65
CA LEU A 248 -5.09 16.56 -6.07
C LEU A 248 -6.28 17.33 -6.70
N CYS A 249 -7.31 17.68 -5.93
CA CYS A 249 -8.59 18.20 -6.43
C CYS A 249 -9.14 19.45 -5.70
N ILE A 250 -10.14 20.07 -6.34
CA ILE A 250 -10.62 21.45 -6.12
C ILE A 250 -11.54 21.60 -4.89
N ASN A 251 -12.22 20.54 -4.45
CA ASN A 251 -13.16 20.62 -3.32
C ASN A 251 -12.53 20.05 -2.04
N THR A 252 -11.92 20.91 -1.24
CA THR A 252 -11.11 20.53 -0.07
C THR A 252 -11.89 20.61 1.26
N ASP A 253 -13.08 21.20 1.25
CA ASP A 253 -13.87 21.52 2.44
C ASP A 253 -14.21 20.29 3.29
N ASP A 254 -14.69 19.22 2.67
CA ASP A 254 -15.20 18.05 3.41
C ASP A 254 -14.07 17.29 4.11
N ILE A 255 -12.96 17.03 3.40
CA ILE A 255 -11.78 16.37 3.99
C ILE A 255 -11.18 17.25 5.10
N LEU A 256 -11.07 18.56 4.87
CA LEU A 256 -10.49 19.47 5.86
C LEU A 256 -11.36 19.62 7.11
N ARG A 257 -12.69 19.59 6.98
CA ARG A 257 -13.62 19.53 8.13
C ARG A 257 -13.40 18.28 8.96
N SER A 258 -13.22 17.13 8.30
CA SER A 258 -12.97 15.86 8.99
C SER A 258 -11.63 15.85 9.73
N LEU A 259 -10.66 16.66 9.31
CA LEU A 259 -9.33 16.78 9.92
C LEU A 259 -9.24 17.82 11.04
N ALA A 260 -10.35 18.41 11.49
CA ALA A 260 -10.37 19.50 12.48
C ALA A 260 -9.67 19.17 13.82
N SER A 261 -9.55 17.87 14.16
CA SER A 261 -8.96 17.36 15.40
C SER A 261 -7.45 17.02 15.31
N VAL A 262 -6.82 17.19 14.15
CA VAL A 262 -5.44 16.74 13.90
C VAL A 262 -4.40 17.64 14.60
N LYS A 263 -3.33 17.04 15.14
CA LYS A 263 -2.20 17.79 15.78
C LYS A 263 -1.10 18.19 14.80
N ARG A 264 -0.82 17.37 13.78
CA ARG A 264 0.15 17.68 12.72
C ARG A 264 -0.48 17.40 11.36
N LEU A 265 -0.55 18.42 10.51
CA LEU A 265 -1.12 18.31 9.17
C LEU A 265 -0.04 18.67 8.15
N LEU A 266 0.21 17.79 7.20
CA LEU A 266 0.92 18.11 5.97
C LEU A 266 -0.09 18.15 4.84
N LEU A 267 -0.16 19.27 4.12
CA LEU A 267 -1.10 19.49 3.04
C LEU A 267 -0.36 19.77 1.72
N CYS A 268 -0.59 18.92 0.72
CA CYS A 268 -0.09 19.14 -0.64
C CYS A 268 -1.23 19.64 -1.53
N LEU A 269 -1.05 20.78 -2.23
CA LEU A 269 -2.07 21.39 -3.10
C LEU A 269 -1.54 21.63 -4.54
N PRO A 270 -2.40 21.56 -5.59
CA PRO A 270 -1.94 21.60 -6.99
C PRO A 270 -1.73 23.02 -7.58
N SER A 271 -2.39 24.07 -7.08
CA SER A 271 -2.27 25.48 -7.53
C SER A 271 -3.10 26.41 -6.61
N GLU A 272 -3.10 27.74 -6.85
CA GLU A 272 -3.72 28.81 -6.03
C GLU A 272 -4.99 28.33 -5.29
N PRO A 273 -4.97 28.29 -3.96
CA PRO A 273 -6.06 27.71 -3.20
C PRO A 273 -7.24 28.67 -3.12
N GLU A 274 -8.43 28.23 -3.56
CA GLU A 274 -9.66 28.67 -2.91
C GLU A 274 -9.74 27.93 -1.57
N PHE A 275 -9.14 28.53 -0.53
CA PHE A 275 -9.12 27.93 0.80
C PHE A 275 -10.54 27.92 1.38
N PRO A 276 -11.00 26.81 2.00
CA PRO A 276 -12.25 26.79 2.73
C PRO A 276 -12.25 27.88 3.77
N THR A 277 -13.16 28.84 3.66
CA THR A 277 -13.28 29.95 4.61
C THR A 277 -13.84 29.51 5.97
N SER A 278 -14.12 28.20 6.16
CA SER A 278 -14.94 27.67 7.27
C SER A 278 -14.33 26.55 8.12
N SER A 279 -13.16 26.00 7.78
CA SER A 279 -12.58 24.86 8.52
C SER A 279 -11.70 25.32 9.67
N ILE A 280 -12.14 25.12 10.92
CA ILE A 280 -11.39 25.51 12.13
C ILE A 280 -10.68 24.28 12.71
N PHE A 281 -9.34 24.32 12.76
CA PHE A 281 -8.54 23.27 13.40
C PHE A 281 -8.28 23.59 14.88
N HIS A 282 -8.88 22.83 15.78
CA HIS A 282 -8.85 23.15 17.22
C HIS A 282 -7.64 22.59 17.97
N GLN A 283 -6.96 21.58 17.43
CA GLN A 283 -5.83 20.90 18.10
C GLN A 283 -4.49 21.01 17.34
N LEU A 284 -4.46 21.75 16.23
CA LEU A 284 -3.31 21.82 15.32
C LEU A 284 -2.12 22.51 15.98
N LYS A 285 -0.97 21.82 15.97
CA LYS A 285 0.32 22.31 16.50
C LYS A 285 1.36 22.52 15.41
N HIS A 286 1.24 21.81 14.30
CA HIS A 286 2.18 21.87 13.19
C HIS A 286 1.43 21.77 11.87
N LEU A 287 1.70 22.71 10.96
CA LEU A 287 1.14 22.77 9.62
C LEU A 287 2.28 22.94 8.64
N GLU A 288 2.38 22.01 7.69
CA GLU A 288 3.34 22.08 6.59
C GLU A 288 2.59 22.10 5.26
N PHE A 289 2.98 23.02 4.38
CA PHE A 289 2.43 23.13 3.04
C PHE A 289 3.47 22.70 2.02
N CYS A 290 3.03 21.90 1.05
CA CYS A 290 3.81 21.56 -0.12
C CYS A 290 3.03 21.91 -1.39
N THR A 291 3.69 22.54 -2.35
CA THR A 291 3.16 22.73 -3.71
C THR A 291 3.72 21.61 -4.56
N CYS A 292 2.89 20.64 -4.95
CA CYS A 292 3.34 19.53 -5.78
C CYS A 292 3.47 19.98 -7.24
N GLU A 293 4.69 19.98 -7.80
CA GLU A 293 4.94 20.16 -9.25
C GLU A 293 4.42 18.98 -10.11
N THR A 294 3.87 17.93 -9.51
CA THR A 294 3.49 16.65 -10.18
C THR A 294 2.34 16.75 -11.17
N LEU A 295 1.72 17.92 -11.33
CA LEU A 295 0.75 18.20 -12.41
C LEU A 295 1.39 18.13 -13.80
N TRP A 296 2.71 18.34 -13.94
CA TRP A 296 3.36 18.32 -15.25
C TRP A 296 3.32 16.92 -15.92
N ASP A 297 3.56 15.85 -15.16
CA ASP A 297 3.60 14.49 -15.71
C ASP A 297 2.21 13.94 -16.04
N TYR A 298 1.21 14.28 -15.23
CA TYR A 298 -0.18 13.84 -15.44
C TYR A 298 -0.92 14.64 -16.52
N LEU A 299 -0.67 15.95 -16.65
CA LEU A 299 -1.23 16.74 -17.76
C LEU A 299 -0.71 16.25 -19.12
N CYS A 300 0.54 15.77 -19.20
CA CYS A 300 1.09 15.18 -20.43
C CYS A 300 0.42 13.86 -20.83
N LEU A 301 -0.09 13.08 -19.87
CA LEU A 301 -0.84 11.84 -20.13
C LEU A 301 -2.30 12.11 -20.55
N CYS A 302 -2.89 13.21 -20.09
CA CYS A 302 -4.26 13.60 -20.44
C CYS A 302 -4.37 14.52 -21.68
N SER A 303 -3.28 15.18 -22.12
CA SER A 303 -3.33 16.12 -23.25
C SER A 303 -3.00 15.48 -24.60
N ASN A 304 -3.94 14.73 -25.18
CA ASN A 304 -3.98 14.53 -26.64
C ASN A 304 -4.66 15.74 -27.31
N ASN A 305 -4.06 16.93 -27.23
CA ASN A 305 -4.27 18.00 -28.21
C ASN A 305 -3.23 19.13 -28.05
N PRO A 306 -2.27 19.30 -28.99
CA PRO A 306 -1.24 20.32 -28.88
C PRO A 306 -1.67 21.54 -29.69
N ARG A 307 -2.16 22.60 -29.04
CA ARG A 307 -2.09 23.98 -29.55
C ARG A 307 -2.55 24.96 -28.48
N ASN A 308 -1.63 25.86 -28.13
CA ASN A 308 -1.76 27.02 -27.24
C ASN A 308 -1.46 26.76 -25.76
N PHE A 309 -0.16 26.73 -25.42
CA PHE A 309 0.28 27.12 -24.09
C PHE A 309 1.62 27.85 -24.20
N ASP A 310 1.69 29.10 -23.71
CA ASP A 310 2.89 29.95 -23.74
C ASP A 310 3.49 30.04 -22.32
N PRO A 311 4.74 29.61 -22.05
CA PRO A 311 5.23 29.32 -20.68
C PRO A 311 5.79 30.52 -19.90
N SER A 312 5.71 31.74 -20.43
CA SER A 312 6.50 32.88 -19.94
C SER A 312 5.83 33.76 -18.87
N SER A 313 4.57 33.51 -18.50
CA SER A 313 3.78 34.41 -17.63
C SER A 313 3.76 34.05 -16.13
N LEU A 314 4.27 32.89 -15.71
CA LEU A 314 3.94 32.33 -14.38
C LEU A 314 5.03 32.37 -13.29
N THR A 315 6.23 32.89 -13.56
CA THR A 315 7.38 32.77 -12.63
C THR A 315 7.47 33.86 -11.55
N ARG A 316 6.57 34.86 -11.49
CA ARG A 316 6.74 36.02 -10.58
C ARG A 316 5.77 36.17 -9.40
N SER A 317 4.67 35.42 -9.33
CA SER A 317 3.66 35.62 -8.26
C SER A 317 3.75 34.67 -7.06
N ILE A 318 4.57 33.61 -7.12
CA ILE A 318 4.46 32.47 -6.19
C ILE A 318 5.03 32.75 -4.78
N MET A 319 5.87 33.77 -4.59
CA MET A 319 6.60 33.94 -3.32
C MET A 319 6.04 34.99 -2.34
N THR A 320 5.14 35.89 -2.76
CA THR A 320 4.74 37.03 -1.93
C THR A 320 3.37 36.86 -1.25
N ALA A 321 2.47 36.02 -1.77
CA ALA A 321 1.12 35.86 -1.21
C ALA A 321 1.07 34.93 0.02
N LEU A 322 1.96 33.94 0.10
CA LEU A 322 1.96 32.91 1.15
C LEU A 322 2.30 33.42 2.56
N SER A 323 2.84 34.62 2.72
CA SER A 323 3.28 35.12 4.05
C SER A 323 2.20 35.88 4.84
N LEU A 324 1.20 36.47 4.17
CA LEU A 324 0.23 37.37 4.82
C LEU A 324 -1.06 36.67 5.27
N GLU A 325 -1.52 35.64 4.56
CA GLU A 325 -2.76 34.92 4.89
C GLU A 325 -2.55 33.86 5.99
N ILE A 326 -1.35 33.25 6.05
CA ILE A 326 -0.98 32.29 7.10
C ILE A 326 -0.94 32.95 8.49
N LEU A 327 -0.50 34.21 8.58
CA LEU A 327 -0.46 34.96 9.83
C LEU A 327 -1.85 35.35 10.36
N TRP A 328 -2.84 35.48 9.48
CA TRP A 328 -4.22 35.79 9.87
C TRP A 328 -4.96 34.54 10.37
N PHE A 329 -4.58 33.35 9.90
CA PHE A 329 -5.28 32.10 10.21
C PHE A 329 -4.84 31.41 11.51
N ILE A 330 -3.60 31.62 11.97
CA ILE A 330 -3.08 30.94 13.19
C ILE A 330 -3.63 31.55 14.50
N GLY A 331 -4.35 32.68 14.46
CA GLY A 331 -4.85 33.31 15.70
C GLY A 331 -3.71 33.63 16.67
N MET A 332 -2.52 33.97 16.17
CA MET A 332 -1.48 34.55 17.01
C MET A 332 -1.89 35.98 17.34
N ASN A 333 -2.20 36.22 18.60
CA ASN A 333 -2.22 37.56 19.19
C ASN A 333 -1.01 38.34 18.66
N GLN A 334 -1.27 39.51 18.09
CA GLN A 334 -0.29 40.46 17.58
C GLN A 334 0.65 40.96 18.70
N ALA A 335 1.60 40.15 19.14
CA ALA A 335 2.72 40.59 19.96
C ALA A 335 3.73 39.45 20.05
N LEU A 336 4.86 39.61 19.35
CA LEU A 336 6.10 38.79 19.37
C LEU A 336 6.34 38.11 18.04
N PHE A 337 6.95 38.83 17.10
CA PHE A 337 8.17 38.40 16.36
C PHE A 337 8.53 39.50 15.33
N LEU A 338 8.82 40.69 15.83
CA LEU A 338 9.74 41.61 15.16
C LEU A 338 11.09 41.44 15.84
N LYS A 339 11.96 40.60 15.28
CA LYS A 339 13.41 40.83 15.27
C LYS A 339 14.15 39.82 14.38
N ARG A 340 14.57 40.38 13.25
CA ARG A 340 15.63 40.01 12.30
C ARG A 340 15.43 38.83 11.38
#